data_AF-A0A7S1BK34-F1
#
_entry.id   AF-A0A7S1BK34-F1
#
_cell.length_a   1.000
_cell.length_b   1.000
_cell.length_c   1.000
_cell.angle_alpha   90.00
_cell.angle_beta   90.00
_cell.angle_gamma   90.00
#
_symmetry.space_group_name_H-M   'P 1'
#
loop_
_entity.id
_entity.type
_entity.pdbx_description
1 polymer ?
#
loop_
_entity_poly.entity_id
_entity_poly.type
_entity_poly.pdbx_seq_one_letter_code
_entity_poly.pdbx_strand_id
1 'polypeptide(L)'
;RGGRGGEGMAGMAGPAEAEEDGRSADRAPSNLAEGGRINLTMRMRLDCRIYGKDGGMHSRYSVLNEATVDRGSSAYLANLECFCDNVHLTTVQADGLIFATPTGSTAYSMSAGGSVVHPSVPAILVTPICPHVLSFRSMVFPDHVVLRCYVPDDARADASVAFDGKHRTTLARGECLEVMMSAHPVPTVNRIDHSADWLDGLKRNFNFNARPMQKPF
;
A
#
# COMPACT_ATOMS: atom_id res chain seq x y z
N ARG A 1 24.63 15.61 -17.31
CA ARG A 1 23.39 16.10 -16.67
C ARG A 1 22.90 15.00 -15.73
N GLY A 2 23.24 15.10 -14.44
CA GLY A 2 22.89 14.10 -13.44
C GLY A 2 21.39 14.18 -13.13
N GLY A 3 20.69 13.06 -13.30
CA GLY A 3 19.29 12.92 -12.89
C GLY A 3 19.22 12.84 -11.37
N ARG A 4 18.40 13.70 -10.76
CA ARG A 4 17.98 13.53 -9.38
C ARG A 4 17.08 12.29 -9.34
N GLY A 5 17.56 11.22 -8.71
CA GLY A 5 16.68 10.14 -8.27
C GLY A 5 15.62 10.72 -7.35
N GLY A 6 14.36 10.35 -7.55
CA GLY A 6 13.28 10.75 -6.66
C GLY A 6 13.56 10.21 -5.27
N GLU A 7 13.75 11.10 -4.30
CA GLU A 7 13.71 10.74 -2.88
C GLU A 7 12.29 10.21 -2.59
N GLY A 8 12.19 8.91 -2.28
CA GLY A 8 10.95 8.31 -1.84
C GLY A 8 10.47 9.00 -0.56
N MET A 9 9.15 9.13 -0.42
CA MET A 9 8.54 9.71 0.77
C MET A 9 8.82 8.82 1.99
N ALA A 10 9.39 9.38 3.06
CA ALA A 10 9.64 8.65 4.30
C ALA A 10 8.31 8.08 4.85
N GLY A 11 8.24 6.75 5.02
CA GLY A 11 7.04 6.05 5.43
C GLY A 11 6.56 6.39 6.84
N MET A 12 5.29 6.09 7.12
CA MET A 12 4.64 6.17 8.44
C MET A 12 4.80 4.90 9.28
N ALA A 13 5.48 3.89 8.74
CA ALA A 13 6.03 2.82 9.54
C ALA A 13 7.00 3.42 10.54
N GLY A 14 6.85 3.06 11.82
CA GLY A 14 7.64 3.65 12.90
C GLY A 14 9.15 3.40 12.75
N PRO A 15 9.96 3.69 13.78
CA PRO A 15 11.42 3.70 13.70
C PRO A 15 12.10 2.35 13.36
N ALA A 16 11.35 1.27 13.11
CA ALA A 16 11.87 -0.06 12.78
C ALA A 16 12.18 -0.28 11.29
N GLU A 17 11.93 0.70 10.40
CA GLU A 17 12.24 0.59 8.95
C GLU A 17 13.42 1.48 8.49
N ALA A 18 14.18 2.07 9.41
CA ALA A 18 15.38 2.83 9.06
C ALA A 18 16.60 1.92 8.92
N GLU A 19 16.96 1.55 7.69
CA GLU A 19 18.26 0.97 7.36
C GLU A 19 19.31 2.08 7.19
N GLU A 20 20.42 1.93 7.92
CA GLU A 20 21.74 2.55 7.78
C GLU A 20 21.85 3.98 7.19
N ASP A 21 21.48 4.99 7.99
CA ASP A 21 22.14 6.30 7.90
C ASP A 21 22.59 6.73 9.30
N GLY A 22 23.91 6.79 9.50
CA GLY A 22 24.60 6.73 10.79
C GLY A 22 24.48 7.96 11.70
N ARG A 23 23.30 8.58 11.83
CA ARG A 23 23.04 9.70 12.75
C ARG A 23 21.64 9.68 13.35
N SER A 24 21.24 8.58 13.99
CA SER A 24 20.33 8.56 15.15
C SER A 24 20.11 7.13 15.65
N ALA A 25 21.20 6.45 16.00
CA ALA A 25 21.09 5.20 16.72
C ALA A 25 20.52 5.48 18.13
N ASP A 26 19.41 4.80 18.42
CA ASP A 26 19.26 4.06 19.67
C ASP A 26 18.93 4.86 20.94
N ARG A 27 17.72 5.41 20.99
CA ARG A 27 17.01 5.47 22.27
C ARG A 27 15.83 4.54 22.20
N ALA A 28 16.00 3.32 22.74
CA ALA A 28 14.87 2.53 23.20
C ALA A 28 13.91 3.45 23.98
N PRO A 29 12.59 3.39 23.73
CA PRO A 29 11.66 4.28 24.41
C PRO A 29 11.87 4.07 25.93
N SER A 30 12.04 5.17 26.67
CA SER A 30 12.57 5.23 28.05
C SER A 30 11.85 4.32 29.06
N ASN A 31 10.69 3.81 28.68
CA ASN A 31 9.84 2.82 29.33
C ASN A 31 10.38 1.37 29.27
N LEU A 32 11.35 1.03 28.41
CA LEU A 32 11.92 -0.32 28.34
C LEU A 32 12.87 -0.66 29.49
N ALA A 33 13.51 0.35 30.11
CA ALA A 33 14.58 0.12 31.08
C ALA A 33 14.09 -0.25 32.50
N GLU A 34 12.79 -0.08 32.81
CA GLU A 34 12.26 -0.19 34.19
C GLU A 34 10.97 -1.03 34.30
N GLY A 35 10.80 -2.08 33.49
CA GLY A 35 9.59 -2.91 33.56
C GLY A 35 8.30 -2.17 33.15
N GLY A 36 8.44 -1.11 32.35
CA GLY A 36 7.32 -0.32 31.86
C GLY A 36 6.46 -1.08 30.85
N ARG A 37 5.20 -0.65 30.71
CA ARG A 37 4.28 -1.21 29.71
C ARG A 37 4.76 -0.83 28.31
N ILE A 38 4.83 -1.83 27.42
CA ILE A 38 5.09 -1.63 25.99
C ILE A 38 3.76 -1.65 25.27
N ASN A 39 3.43 -0.54 24.60
CA ASN A 39 2.27 -0.49 23.74
C ASN A 39 2.62 -1.06 22.37
N LEU A 40 1.77 -1.93 21.86
CA LEU A 40 1.93 -2.59 20.57
C LEU A 40 0.75 -2.24 19.65
N THR A 41 1.05 -2.04 18.38
CA THR A 41 0.06 -1.96 17.31
C THR A 41 0.27 -3.14 16.37
N MET A 42 -0.79 -3.92 16.16
CA MET A 42 -0.79 -4.99 15.17
C MET A 42 -1.10 -4.40 13.80
N ARG A 43 -0.11 -4.33 12.92
CA ARG A 43 -0.29 -3.80 11.57
C ARG A 43 -0.71 -4.91 10.63
N MET A 44 -1.81 -4.66 9.93
CA MET A 44 -2.32 -5.52 8.87
C MET A 44 -1.27 -5.74 7.77
N ARG A 45 -1.27 -6.95 7.20
CA ARG A 45 -0.59 -7.30 5.94
C ARG A 45 -1.61 -7.81 4.92
N LEU A 46 -1.29 -7.72 3.64
CA LEU A 46 -2.02 -8.46 2.62
C LEU A 46 -1.36 -9.83 2.41
N ASP A 47 -2.20 -10.82 2.12
CA ASP A 47 -1.82 -12.08 1.51
C ASP A 47 -2.18 -12.00 0.03
N CYS A 48 -1.17 -12.07 -0.82
CA CYS A 48 -1.28 -11.89 -2.26
C CYS A 48 -0.92 -13.19 -2.97
N ARG A 49 -1.80 -13.66 -3.84
CA ARG A 49 -1.64 -14.95 -4.53
C ARG A 49 -1.79 -14.74 -6.02
N ILE A 50 -0.89 -15.32 -6.81
CA ILE A 50 -0.99 -15.31 -8.26
C ILE A 50 -1.50 -16.68 -8.70
N TYR A 51 -2.57 -16.67 -9.48
CA TYR A 51 -3.16 -17.85 -10.09
C TYR A 51 -2.91 -17.86 -11.59
N GLY A 52 -2.48 -19.00 -12.10
CA GLY A 52 -2.35 -19.28 -13.52
C GLY A 52 -3.70 -19.42 -14.22
N LYS A 53 -3.68 -19.49 -15.55
CA LYS A 53 -4.88 -19.76 -16.38
C LYS A 53 -5.55 -21.09 -16.06
N ASP A 54 -4.78 -22.05 -15.57
CA ASP A 54 -5.25 -23.38 -15.17
C ASP A 54 -5.95 -23.36 -13.79
N GLY A 55 -5.99 -22.20 -13.12
CA GLY A 55 -6.52 -22.05 -11.76
C GLY A 55 -5.54 -22.50 -10.68
N GLY A 56 -4.33 -22.92 -11.04
CA GLY A 56 -3.28 -23.29 -10.09
C GLY A 56 -2.65 -22.05 -9.44
N MET A 57 -2.38 -22.11 -8.14
CA MET A 57 -1.63 -21.05 -7.46
C MET A 57 -0.14 -21.17 -7.81
N HIS A 58 0.39 -20.19 -8.53
CA HIS A 58 1.79 -20.15 -8.96
C HIS A 58 2.72 -19.57 -7.90
N SER A 59 2.28 -18.52 -7.20
CA SER A 59 3.12 -17.83 -6.22
C SER A 59 2.27 -17.14 -5.15
N ARG A 60 2.90 -16.88 -4.00
CA ARG A 60 2.28 -16.26 -2.84
C ARG A 60 3.26 -15.29 -2.18
N TYR A 61 2.77 -14.12 -1.82
CA TYR A 61 3.53 -13.03 -1.22
C TYR A 61 2.75 -12.47 -0.02
N SER A 62 3.48 -11.99 0.99
CA SER A 62 2.89 -11.20 2.07
C SER A 62 3.49 -9.81 2.06
N VAL A 63 2.63 -8.79 2.05
CA VAL A 63 3.04 -7.39 1.92
C VAL A 63 2.51 -6.55 3.07
N LEU A 64 3.31 -5.60 3.54
CA LEU A 64 2.95 -4.68 4.61
C LEU A 64 2.20 -3.46 4.08
N ASN A 65 2.63 -2.92 2.94
CA ASN A 65 2.10 -1.68 2.39
C ASN A 65 1.15 -1.98 1.22
N GLU A 66 1.64 -2.52 0.11
CA GLU A 66 0.81 -2.71 -1.08
C GLU A 66 1.26 -3.80 -2.05
N ALA A 67 0.29 -4.30 -2.82
CA ALA A 67 0.53 -4.95 -4.10
C ALA A 67 0.12 -3.97 -5.22
N THR A 68 1.05 -3.68 -6.12
CA THR A 68 0.83 -2.76 -7.25
C THR A 68 0.82 -3.56 -8.54
N VAL A 69 -0.28 -3.49 -9.30
CA VAL A 69 -0.37 -4.01 -10.66
C VAL A 69 -0.26 -2.83 -11.63
N ASP A 70 0.68 -2.86 -12.57
CA ASP A 70 0.85 -1.80 -13.56
C ASP A 70 1.20 -2.36 -14.95
N ARG A 71 1.19 -1.48 -15.95
CA ARG A 71 1.49 -1.83 -17.34
C ARG A 71 2.94 -2.29 -17.61
N GLY A 72 3.82 -2.25 -16.61
CA GLY A 72 5.24 -2.55 -16.77
C GLY A 72 5.90 -1.68 -17.82
N SER A 73 6.67 -2.30 -18.71
CA SER A 73 7.32 -1.64 -19.85
C SER A 73 6.41 -1.42 -21.06
N SER A 74 5.14 -1.86 -21.01
CA SER A 74 4.21 -1.72 -22.13
C SER A 74 3.93 -0.25 -22.45
N ALA A 75 3.88 0.08 -23.74
CA ALA A 75 3.44 1.40 -24.20
C ALA A 75 1.91 1.58 -24.14
N TYR A 76 1.15 0.49 -23.92
CA TYR A 76 -0.30 0.52 -23.77
C TYR A 76 -0.69 0.61 -22.29
N LEU A 77 -1.85 1.20 -22.01
CA LEU A 77 -2.45 1.15 -20.68
C LEU A 77 -2.68 -0.30 -20.24
N ALA A 78 -2.61 -0.53 -18.93
CA ALA A 78 -3.03 -1.80 -18.34
C ALA A 78 -4.54 -1.94 -18.55
N ASN A 79 -4.94 -3.08 -19.13
CA ASN A 79 -6.34 -3.51 -19.18
C ASN A 79 -6.50 -4.60 -18.13
N LEU A 80 -7.24 -4.30 -17.07
CA LEU A 80 -7.43 -5.22 -15.94
C LEU A 80 -8.92 -5.35 -15.65
N GLU A 81 -9.34 -6.48 -15.10
CA GLU A 81 -10.68 -6.65 -14.55
C GLU A 81 -10.59 -6.88 -13.05
N CYS A 82 -11.25 -6.01 -12.29
CA CYS A 82 -11.26 -6.06 -10.84
C CYS A 82 -12.58 -6.63 -10.34
N PHE A 83 -12.50 -7.54 -9.38
CA PHE A 83 -13.63 -8.18 -8.73
C PHE A 83 -13.50 -8.08 -7.21
N CYS A 84 -14.63 -8.00 -6.51
CA CYS A 84 -14.73 -8.07 -5.06
C CYS A 84 -15.72 -9.20 -4.71
N ASP A 85 -15.27 -10.21 -3.95
CA ASP A 85 -16.09 -11.38 -3.54
C ASP A 85 -16.85 -12.04 -4.72
N ASN A 86 -16.18 -12.14 -5.87
CA ASN A 86 -16.70 -12.66 -7.16
C ASN A 86 -17.69 -11.74 -7.91
N VAL A 87 -17.97 -10.55 -7.42
CA VAL A 87 -18.76 -9.54 -8.13
C VAL A 87 -17.82 -8.67 -8.95
N HIS A 88 -18.12 -8.50 -10.25
CA HIS A 88 -17.37 -7.57 -11.11
C HIS A 88 -17.50 -6.16 -10.57
N LEU A 89 -16.36 -5.55 -10.23
CA LEU A 89 -16.29 -4.21 -9.70
C LEU A 89 -16.17 -3.21 -10.84
N THR A 90 -15.13 -3.36 -11.66
CA THR A 90 -14.88 -2.49 -12.82
C THR A 90 -13.80 -3.08 -13.71
N THR A 91 -13.81 -2.68 -14.98
CA THR A 91 -12.67 -2.82 -15.88
C THR A 91 -11.79 -1.58 -15.75
N VAL A 92 -10.49 -1.78 -15.60
CA VAL A 92 -9.49 -0.74 -15.38
C VAL A 92 -8.73 -0.51 -16.68
N GLN A 93 -8.71 0.76 -17.11
CA GLN A 93 -7.84 1.27 -18.16
C GLN A 93 -7.01 2.41 -17.57
N ALA A 94 -5.81 2.10 -17.14
CA ALA A 94 -4.98 2.98 -16.33
C ALA A 94 -3.50 2.63 -16.50
N ASP A 95 -2.60 3.42 -15.91
CA ASP A 95 -1.21 2.98 -15.76
C ASP A 95 -1.12 1.75 -14.84
N GLY A 96 -2.06 1.62 -13.89
CA GLY A 96 -2.15 0.49 -12.97
C GLY A 96 -3.21 0.64 -11.89
N LEU A 97 -3.17 -0.27 -10.93
CA LEU A 97 -4.05 -0.38 -9.78
C LEU A 97 -3.24 -0.82 -8.54
N ILE A 98 -3.45 -0.14 -7.42
CA ILE A 98 -2.78 -0.41 -6.14
C ILE A 98 -3.78 -1.03 -5.18
N PHE A 99 -3.42 -2.15 -4.57
CA PHE A 99 -4.10 -2.75 -3.43
C PHE A 99 -3.26 -2.51 -2.18
N ALA A 100 -3.71 -1.64 -1.27
CA ALA A 100 -2.91 -1.21 -0.12
C ALA A 100 -3.58 -1.55 1.22
N THR A 101 -2.76 -1.80 2.23
CA THR A 101 -3.19 -1.81 3.63
C THR A 101 -3.40 -0.38 4.14
N PRO A 102 -4.00 -0.20 5.33
CA PRO A 102 -4.04 1.10 6.00
C PRO A 102 -2.64 1.68 6.26
N THR A 103 -1.63 0.83 6.49
CA THR A 103 -0.23 1.26 6.61
C THR A 103 0.29 1.82 5.28
N GLY A 104 0.06 1.08 4.19
CA GLY A 104 0.42 1.47 2.82
C GLY A 104 -0.38 2.65 2.25
N SER A 105 -1.45 3.09 2.92
CA SER A 105 -2.25 4.26 2.54
C SER A 105 -1.41 5.56 2.47
N THR A 106 -0.27 5.58 3.14
CA THR A 106 0.68 6.71 3.20
C THR A 106 1.92 6.50 2.31
N ALA A 107 2.00 5.36 1.62
CA ALA A 107 3.05 5.03 0.66
C ALA A 107 2.58 5.36 -0.76
N TYR A 108 2.74 4.43 -1.72
CA TYR A 108 2.45 4.73 -3.12
C TYR A 108 0.97 5.04 -3.38
N SER A 109 0.06 4.43 -2.61
CA SER A 109 -1.37 4.75 -2.65
C SER A 109 -1.65 6.24 -2.42
N MET A 110 -0.92 6.90 -1.53
CA MET A 110 -1.10 8.34 -1.29
C MET A 110 -0.73 9.17 -2.52
N SER A 111 0.41 8.86 -3.13
CA SER A 111 0.90 9.55 -4.33
C SER A 111 -0.04 9.38 -5.53
N ALA A 112 -0.73 8.25 -5.61
CA ALA A 112 -1.74 7.99 -6.63
C ALA A 112 -3.12 8.62 -6.32
N GLY A 113 -3.24 9.40 -5.24
CA GLY A 113 -4.48 10.11 -4.86
C GLY A 113 -5.39 9.35 -3.91
N GLY A 114 -4.91 8.26 -3.30
CA GLY A 114 -5.58 7.55 -2.23
C GLY A 114 -5.66 8.35 -0.93
N SER A 115 -6.63 8.01 -0.08
CA SER A 115 -6.78 8.65 1.24
C SER A 115 -5.76 8.11 2.23
N VAL A 116 -5.31 8.97 3.15
CA VAL A 116 -4.50 8.54 4.31
C VAL A 116 -5.42 7.93 5.36
N VAL A 117 -5.15 6.67 5.73
CA VAL A 117 -6.00 5.87 6.62
C VAL A 117 -5.23 5.50 7.88
N HIS A 118 -5.90 5.57 9.02
CA HIS A 118 -5.32 5.19 10.30
C HIS A 118 -5.06 3.67 10.36
N PRO A 119 -3.89 3.19 10.84
CA PRO A 119 -3.51 1.77 10.82
C PRO A 119 -4.50 0.80 11.49
N SER A 120 -5.26 1.28 12.48
CA SER A 120 -6.28 0.51 13.20
C SER A 120 -7.61 0.36 12.45
N VAL A 121 -7.79 0.98 11.29
CA VAL A 121 -9.00 0.81 10.48
C VAL A 121 -8.91 -0.52 9.73
N PRO A 122 -9.81 -1.49 9.94
CA PRO A 122 -9.80 -2.77 9.23
C PRO A 122 -10.29 -2.59 7.80
N ALA A 123 -9.37 -2.31 6.86
CA ALA A 123 -9.72 -2.04 5.48
C ALA A 123 -8.62 -2.40 4.47
N ILE A 124 -9.02 -2.68 3.23
CA ILE A 124 -8.15 -2.73 2.06
C ILE A 124 -8.49 -1.55 1.15
N LEU A 125 -7.47 -0.81 0.72
CA LEU A 125 -7.61 0.31 -0.19
C LEU A 125 -7.35 -0.15 -1.63
N VAL A 126 -8.15 0.34 -2.57
CA VAL A 126 -7.95 0.16 -4.01
C VAL A 126 -7.79 1.53 -4.64
N THR A 127 -6.60 1.84 -5.16
CA THR A 127 -6.27 3.16 -5.72
C THR A 127 -5.81 3.01 -7.18
N PRO A 128 -6.52 3.58 -8.17
CA PRO A 128 -6.06 3.56 -9.56
C PRO A 128 -4.87 4.50 -9.78
N ILE A 129 -3.94 4.11 -10.66
CA ILE A 129 -2.79 4.94 -11.07
C ILE A 129 -3.11 5.57 -12.42
N CYS A 130 -3.29 6.90 -12.45
CA CYS A 130 -3.57 7.66 -13.68
C CYS A 130 -4.69 7.04 -14.55
N PRO A 131 -5.91 6.84 -14.01
CA PRO A 131 -6.99 6.22 -14.77
C PRO A 131 -7.43 7.10 -15.95
N HIS A 132 -7.71 6.47 -17.09
CA HIS A 132 -8.22 7.18 -18.27
C HIS A 132 -9.67 7.66 -18.09
N VAL A 133 -10.39 7.11 -17.11
CA VAL A 133 -11.76 7.50 -16.76
C VAL A 133 -11.76 8.35 -15.49
N LEU A 134 -12.21 9.60 -15.58
CA LEU A 134 -12.19 10.59 -14.49
C LEU A 134 -13.08 10.23 -13.28
N SER A 135 -14.10 9.41 -13.49
CA SER A 135 -14.98 8.94 -12.42
C SER A 135 -14.36 7.81 -11.59
N PHE A 136 -13.23 7.22 -12.03
CA PHE A 136 -12.60 6.15 -11.29
C PHE A 136 -11.79 6.71 -10.12
N ARG A 137 -12.34 6.60 -8.92
CA ARG A 137 -11.77 7.11 -7.67
C ARG A 137 -11.26 5.97 -6.80
N SER A 138 -10.35 6.28 -5.87
CA SER A 138 -9.92 5.33 -4.86
C SER A 138 -11.09 4.87 -4.00
N MET A 139 -11.07 3.59 -3.63
CA MET A 139 -12.11 2.91 -2.88
C MET A 139 -11.52 2.28 -1.61
N VAL A 140 -12.35 2.15 -0.58
CA VAL A 140 -11.98 1.50 0.68
C VAL A 140 -12.97 0.36 0.90
N PHE A 141 -12.44 -0.85 1.04
CA PHE A 141 -13.20 -2.07 1.27
C PHE A 141 -12.97 -2.59 2.69
N PRO A 142 -13.92 -3.32 3.30
CA PRO A 142 -13.69 -4.07 4.52
C PRO A 142 -12.52 -5.06 4.36
N ASP A 143 -11.77 -5.34 5.42
CA ASP A 143 -10.60 -6.23 5.40
C ASP A 143 -10.89 -7.71 5.13
N HIS A 144 -12.14 -8.15 5.28
CA HIS A 144 -12.55 -9.55 5.05
C HIS A 144 -12.88 -9.87 3.59
N VAL A 145 -12.94 -8.87 2.70
CA VAL A 145 -13.23 -9.13 1.28
C VAL A 145 -12.04 -9.77 0.59
N VAL A 146 -12.32 -10.48 -0.50
CA VAL A 146 -11.31 -10.98 -1.43
C VAL A 146 -11.37 -10.17 -2.72
N LEU A 147 -10.30 -9.44 -3.00
CA LEU A 147 -10.16 -8.68 -4.23
C LEU A 147 -9.39 -9.51 -5.26
N ARG A 148 -9.86 -9.49 -6.51
CA ARG A 148 -9.17 -10.18 -7.61
C ARG A 148 -8.95 -9.22 -8.77
N CYS A 149 -7.74 -9.24 -9.30
CA CYS A 149 -7.32 -8.45 -10.45
C CYS A 149 -6.86 -9.40 -11.56
N TYR A 150 -7.65 -9.50 -12.61
CA TYR A 150 -7.35 -10.33 -13.78
C TYR A 150 -6.72 -9.48 -14.88
N VAL A 151 -5.81 -10.10 -15.63
CA VAL A 151 -5.40 -9.59 -16.94
C VAL A 151 -6.21 -10.35 -17.98
N PRO A 152 -7.16 -9.73 -18.71
CA PRO A 152 -7.96 -10.43 -19.71
C PRO A 152 -7.11 -11.10 -20.80
N ASP A 153 -7.60 -12.21 -21.36
CA ASP A 153 -6.90 -12.92 -22.43
C ASP A 153 -6.72 -12.08 -23.70
N ASP A 154 -7.65 -11.16 -23.96
CA ASP A 154 -7.65 -10.22 -25.09
C ASP A 154 -6.91 -8.91 -24.79
N ALA A 155 -6.29 -8.78 -23.61
CA ALA A 155 -5.46 -7.62 -23.30
C ALA A 155 -4.29 -7.50 -24.30
N ARG A 156 -3.93 -6.25 -24.62
CA ARG A 156 -2.87 -5.98 -25.61
C ARG A 156 -1.48 -6.37 -25.14
N ALA A 157 -1.26 -6.40 -23.83
CA ALA A 157 0.01 -6.73 -23.20
C ALA A 157 -0.24 -7.40 -21.85
N ASP A 158 0.75 -8.13 -21.37
CA ASP A 158 0.79 -8.60 -19.98
C ASP A 158 0.93 -7.40 -19.03
N ALA A 159 0.53 -7.60 -17.77
CA ALA A 159 0.78 -6.65 -16.70
C ALA A 159 2.01 -7.06 -15.90
N SER A 160 2.42 -6.20 -14.98
CA SER A 160 3.44 -6.50 -14.01
C SER A 160 2.91 -6.21 -12.61
N VAL A 161 3.28 -7.06 -11.65
CA VAL A 161 2.91 -6.89 -10.25
C VAL A 161 4.16 -6.74 -9.40
N ALA A 162 4.13 -5.80 -8.46
CA ALA A 162 5.17 -5.57 -7.45
C ALA A 162 4.57 -5.60 -6.05
N PHE A 163 5.37 -6.04 -5.08
CA PHE A 163 4.98 -6.30 -3.70
C PHE A 163 5.87 -5.46 -2.77
N ASP A 164 5.29 -4.50 -2.05
CA ASP A 164 6.01 -3.47 -1.27
C ASP A 164 7.10 -2.74 -2.06
N GLY A 165 6.83 -2.45 -3.34
CA GLY A 165 7.79 -1.86 -4.28
C GLY A 165 8.97 -2.77 -4.66
N LYS A 166 8.98 -4.01 -4.16
CA LYS A 166 10.00 -5.04 -4.40
C LYS A 166 9.38 -6.23 -5.17
N HIS A 167 10.19 -7.26 -5.41
CA HIS A 167 9.76 -8.56 -5.96
C HIS A 167 8.85 -8.48 -7.19
N ARG A 168 9.24 -7.66 -8.17
CA ARG A 168 8.46 -7.49 -9.40
C ARG A 168 8.43 -8.77 -10.21
N THR A 169 7.24 -9.19 -10.61
CA THR A 169 7.01 -10.31 -11.54
C THR A 169 6.02 -9.90 -12.64
N THR A 170 5.97 -10.70 -13.69
CA THR A 170 4.94 -10.59 -14.73
C THR A 170 3.65 -11.20 -14.21
N LEU A 171 2.52 -10.53 -14.51
CA LEU A 171 1.18 -11.10 -14.39
C LEU A 171 0.66 -11.24 -15.83
N ALA A 172 0.77 -12.45 -16.37
CA ALA A 172 0.49 -12.71 -17.77
C ALA A 172 -1.02 -12.61 -18.05
N ARG A 173 -1.37 -12.44 -19.32
CA ARG A 173 -2.76 -12.57 -19.78
C ARG A 173 -3.37 -13.88 -19.28
N GLY A 174 -4.64 -13.81 -18.88
CA GLY A 174 -5.42 -14.87 -18.26
C GLY A 174 -5.00 -15.26 -16.83
N GLU A 175 -3.94 -14.66 -16.27
CA GLU A 175 -3.58 -14.83 -14.86
C GLU A 175 -4.35 -13.83 -13.97
N CYS A 176 -4.38 -14.16 -12.69
CA CYS A 176 -5.08 -13.40 -11.66
C CYS A 176 -4.18 -13.12 -10.47
N LEU A 177 -4.21 -11.89 -9.97
CA LEU A 177 -3.78 -11.56 -8.62
C LEU A 177 -4.99 -11.56 -7.69
N GLU A 178 -4.99 -12.44 -6.69
CA GLU A 178 -5.91 -12.42 -5.55
C GLU A 178 -5.25 -11.70 -4.36
N VAL A 179 -5.98 -10.81 -3.72
CA VAL A 179 -5.53 -10.00 -2.58
C VAL A 179 -6.57 -10.07 -1.47
N MET A 180 -6.11 -10.43 -0.27
CA MET A 180 -6.93 -10.52 0.93
C MET A 180 -6.12 -10.14 2.18
N MET A 181 -6.77 -9.90 3.31
CA MET A 181 -6.06 -9.72 4.57
C MET A 181 -5.29 -10.99 4.96
N SER A 182 -4.04 -10.83 5.38
CA SER A 182 -3.23 -11.91 5.95
C SER A 182 -3.64 -12.23 7.38
N ALA A 183 -3.65 -13.52 7.73
CA ALA A 183 -3.84 -13.98 9.11
C ALA A 183 -2.67 -13.64 10.04
N HIS A 184 -1.55 -13.12 9.50
CA HIS A 184 -0.33 -12.84 10.25
C HIS A 184 -0.02 -11.33 10.20
N PRO A 185 -0.54 -10.52 11.12
CA PRO A 185 -0.16 -9.12 11.25
C PRO A 185 1.29 -8.96 11.77
N VAL A 186 1.86 -7.77 11.61
CA VAL A 186 3.19 -7.41 12.13
C VAL A 186 3.02 -6.63 13.44
N PRO A 187 3.52 -7.14 14.59
CA PRO A 187 3.56 -6.35 15.82
C PRO A 187 4.57 -5.22 15.70
N THR A 188 4.13 -3.99 15.96
CA THR A 188 5.01 -2.81 15.98
C THR A 188 4.96 -2.13 17.34
N VAL A 189 6.12 -1.72 17.84
CA VAL A 189 6.25 -1.04 19.13
C VAL A 189 5.87 0.43 18.98
N ASN A 190 5.00 0.89 19.88
CA ASN A 190 4.63 2.29 19.99
C ASN A 190 5.54 3.01 20.99
N ARG A 191 5.80 4.29 20.71
CA ARG A 191 6.50 5.20 21.62
C ARG A 191 5.57 5.69 22.72
N ILE A 192 4.37 6.15 22.37
CA ILE A 192 3.31 6.51 23.32
C ILE A 192 2.16 5.51 23.21
N ASP A 193 1.37 5.62 22.15
CA ASP A 193 0.28 4.72 21.79
C ASP A 193 0.02 4.79 20.28
N HIS A 194 -0.84 3.90 19.79
CA HIS A 194 -1.16 3.77 18.37
C HIS A 194 -1.70 5.05 17.71
N SER A 195 -2.53 5.83 18.40
CA SER A 195 -3.14 7.04 17.85
C SER A 195 -2.22 8.25 17.93
N ALA A 196 -1.59 8.46 19.09
CA ALA A 196 -0.67 9.57 19.30
C ALA A 196 0.54 9.48 18.36
N ASP A 197 1.13 8.29 18.21
CA ASP A 197 2.28 8.07 17.34
C ASP A 197 1.93 8.31 15.86
N TRP A 198 0.74 7.90 15.42
CA TRP A 198 0.28 8.11 14.05
C TRP A 198 -0.01 9.60 13.76
N LEU A 199 -0.69 10.30 14.67
CA LEU A 199 -0.93 11.75 14.54
C LEU A 199 0.38 12.55 14.54
N ASP A 200 1.34 12.16 15.38
CA ASP A 200 2.68 12.76 15.39
C ASP A 200 3.44 12.43 14.10
N GLY A 201 3.28 11.24 13.54
CA GLY A 201 3.78 10.88 12.22
C GLY A 201 3.21 11.76 11.12
N LEU A 202 1.90 12.02 11.12
CA LEU A 202 1.24 12.91 10.16
C LEU A 202 1.82 14.31 10.19
N LYS A 203 1.94 14.89 11.39
CA LYS A 203 2.47 16.24 11.56
C LYS A 203 3.93 16.33 11.11
N ARG A 204 4.77 15.35 11.50
CA ARG A 204 6.22 15.38 11.19
C ARG A 204 6.52 15.12 9.72
N ASN A 205 5.90 14.10 9.12
CA ASN A 205 6.26 13.65 7.78
C ASN A 205 5.57 14.45 6.67
N PHE A 206 4.36 14.97 6.94
CA PHE A 206 3.55 15.65 5.93
C PHE A 206 3.38 17.15 6.18
N ASN A 207 3.93 17.67 7.29
CA ASN A 207 3.65 19.04 7.77
C ASN A 207 2.14 19.35 7.72
N PHE A 208 1.34 18.37 8.15
CA PHE A 208 -0.05 18.23 7.74
C PHE A 208 -0.86 19.49 8.09
N ASN A 209 -1.27 20.22 7.04
CA ASN A 209 -2.03 21.47 7.11
C ASN A 209 -1.42 22.55 8.05
N ALA A 210 -0.10 22.58 8.23
CA ALA A 210 0.55 23.66 8.96
C ALA A 210 0.39 24.97 8.18
N ARG A 211 -0.39 25.90 8.73
CA ARG A 211 -0.63 27.24 8.17
C ARG A 211 -0.19 28.29 9.17
N PRO A 212 0.44 29.40 8.74
CA PRO A 212 0.58 30.56 9.60
C PRO A 212 -0.80 31.03 10.03
N MET A 213 -0.95 31.34 11.32
CA MET A 213 -2.22 31.82 11.88
C MET A 213 -2.65 33.07 11.13
N GLN A 214 -3.87 33.08 10.60
CA GLN A 214 -4.41 34.23 9.90
C GLN A 214 -4.48 35.39 10.89
N LYS A 215 -3.75 36.48 10.61
CA LYS A 215 -3.78 37.65 11.47
C LYS A 215 -5.19 38.26 11.45
N PRO A 216 -5.74 38.66 12.59
CA PRO A 216 -6.94 39.48 12.60
C PRO A 216 -6.66 40.82 11.88
N PHE A 217 -7.70 41.37 11.25
CA PHE A 217 -7.67 42.65 10.53
C PHE A 217 -7.23 43.81 11.43
#